data_AF-B9SUI5-F1
#
_entry.id   AF-B9SUI5-F1
#
_cell.length_a   1.000
_cell.length_b   1.000
_cell.length_c   1.000
_cell.angle_alpha   90.00
_cell.angle_beta   90.00
_cell.angle_gamma   90.00
#
_symmetry.space_group_name_H-M   'P 1'
#
loop_
_entity.id
_entity.type
_entity.pdbx_description
1 polymer ?
#
loop_
_entity_poly.entity_id
_entity_poly.type
_entity_poly.pdbx_seq_one_letter_code
_entity_poly.pdbx_strand_id
1 'polypeptide(L)'
;MKGGTMRQYTMFILVLVIVAGRSEAFEIFPKYHVHVVNGLKKHLLQTHCVSVNDDLGVHDLAPRQEQVWAFRINISFNTRFECTLSWKGGKKRFDAFYPWFDGVNFMREHCVNYNCYWRAQEDGIYLVSSQNRRYTLKYPIRDPKFHIDMDAYKRQGPLYLSTNFAMIYALEFSSFMKGKARNRNADHT
;
A
#
# COMPACT_ATOMS: atom_id res chain seq x y z
N MET A 1 11.87 3.97 69.60
CA MET A 1 11.75 3.02 68.47
C MET A 1 10.64 3.49 67.54
N LYS A 2 10.95 4.12 66.38
CA LYS A 2 9.99 4.43 65.29
C LYS A 2 10.70 4.97 64.02
N GLY A 3 11.85 4.37 63.65
CA GLY A 3 12.68 4.82 62.51
C GLY A 3 12.76 3.86 61.33
N GLY A 4 12.17 2.66 61.41
CA GLY A 4 12.34 1.60 60.41
C GLY A 4 11.35 1.68 59.23
N THR A 5 10.10 2.06 59.49
CA THR A 5 9.01 1.94 58.50
C THR A 5 9.08 3.00 57.40
N MET A 6 9.48 4.24 57.74
CA MET A 6 9.57 5.36 56.78
C MET A 6 10.70 5.16 55.76
N ARG A 7 11.80 4.51 56.17
CA ARG A 7 12.93 4.14 55.29
C ARG A 7 12.56 3.04 54.29
N GLN A 8 11.60 2.19 54.62
CA GLN A 8 11.14 1.11 53.75
C GLN A 8 10.20 1.62 52.65
N TYR A 9 9.28 2.53 52.98
CA TYR A 9 8.40 3.16 51.99
C TYR A 9 9.16 4.08 51.04
N THR A 10 10.17 4.82 51.52
CA THR A 10 11.01 5.67 50.67
C THR A 10 11.81 4.86 49.66
N MET A 11 12.32 3.68 50.03
CA MET A 11 12.98 2.76 49.10
C MET A 11 12.01 2.17 48.07
N PHE A 12 10.78 1.79 48.49
CA PHE A 12 9.74 1.32 47.57
C PHE A 12 9.32 2.40 46.56
N ILE A 13 9.15 3.65 47.02
CA ILE A 13 8.84 4.79 46.16
C ILE A 13 9.99 5.06 45.18
N LEU A 14 11.25 5.01 45.64
CA LEU A 14 12.42 5.15 44.77
C LEU A 14 12.48 4.06 43.70
N VAL A 15 12.18 2.80 44.05
CA VAL A 15 12.11 1.70 43.08
C VAL A 15 10.99 1.93 42.06
N LEU A 16 9.80 2.38 42.49
CA LEU A 16 8.70 2.71 41.57
C LEU A 16 9.04 3.88 40.64
N VAL A 17 9.76 4.90 41.13
CA VAL A 17 10.23 6.04 40.32
C VAL A 17 11.31 5.60 39.34
N ILE A 18 12.22 4.69 39.71
CA ILE A 18 13.23 4.14 38.79
C ILE A 18 12.58 3.26 37.72
N VAL A 19 11.56 2.48 38.08
CA VAL A 19 10.80 1.65 37.13
C VAL A 19 9.95 2.52 36.19
N ALA A 20 9.31 3.57 36.69
CA ALA A 20 8.54 4.52 35.88
C ALA A 20 9.44 5.47 35.05
N GLY A 21 10.67 5.72 35.51
CA GLY A 21 11.68 6.55 34.84
C GLY A 21 12.41 5.84 33.71
N ARG A 22 12.24 4.52 33.57
CA ARG A 22 12.58 3.81 32.34
C ARG A 22 11.41 3.96 31.38
N SER A 23 11.38 5.10 30.69
CA SER A 23 10.56 5.30 29.49
C SER A 23 11.12 4.45 28.34
N GLU A 24 11.05 3.14 28.46
CA GLU A 24 10.87 2.33 27.26
C GLU A 24 9.41 2.59 26.89
N ALA A 25 9.17 3.53 25.98
CA ALA A 25 7.83 3.75 25.46
C ALA A 25 7.25 2.38 25.12
N PHE A 26 6.20 1.97 25.82
CA PHE A 26 5.57 0.68 25.63
C PHE A 26 5.09 0.64 24.16
N GLU A 27 5.85 -0.01 23.30
CA GLU A 27 5.59 -0.07 21.87
C GLU A 27 4.45 -1.07 21.63
N ILE A 28 3.21 -0.65 21.88
CA ILE A 28 2.01 -1.51 21.81
C ILE A 28 1.85 -2.16 20.43
N PHE A 29 2.37 -1.53 19.38
CA PHE A 29 2.24 -2.01 18.01
C PHE A 29 3.58 -2.40 17.40
N PRO A 30 3.63 -3.53 16.66
CA PRO A 30 4.84 -3.95 15.97
C PRO A 30 5.24 -2.91 14.92
N LYS A 31 6.55 -2.79 14.71
CA LYS A 31 7.14 -1.93 13.68
C LYS A 31 7.10 -2.67 12.35
N TYR A 32 6.45 -2.07 11.36
CA TYR A 32 6.40 -2.57 10.00
C TYR A 32 7.51 -1.97 9.16
N HIS A 33 8.02 -2.77 8.23
CA HIS A 33 9.02 -2.38 7.25
C HIS A 33 8.45 -2.63 5.87
N VAL A 34 8.40 -1.59 5.03
CA VAL A 34 7.97 -1.74 3.64
C VAL A 34 9.19 -1.58 2.75
N HIS A 35 9.36 -2.55 1.87
CA HIS A 35 10.47 -2.61 0.92
C HIS A 35 9.92 -2.47 -0.49
N VAL A 36 10.49 -1.54 -1.25
CA VAL A 36 10.22 -1.37 -2.68
C VAL A 36 11.50 -1.65 -3.43
N VAL A 37 11.57 -2.82 -4.06
CA VAL A 37 12.77 -3.33 -4.74
C VAL A 37 12.69 -3.10 -6.25
N ASN A 38 13.75 -2.55 -6.83
CA ASN A 38 13.92 -2.52 -8.29
C ASN A 38 14.41 -3.88 -8.82
N GLY A 39 13.49 -4.68 -9.36
CA GLY A 39 13.77 -5.94 -10.05
C GLY A 39 13.92 -5.81 -11.57
N LEU A 40 13.95 -4.58 -12.12
CA LEU A 40 14.15 -4.33 -13.55
C LEU A 40 15.58 -4.67 -13.95
N LYS A 41 15.79 -5.10 -15.21
CA LYS A 41 17.12 -5.57 -15.65
C LYS A 41 18.11 -4.43 -15.86
N LYS A 42 17.65 -3.32 -16.42
CA LYS A 42 18.52 -2.21 -16.89
C LYS A 42 17.99 -0.81 -16.57
N HIS A 43 16.76 -0.70 -16.09
CA HIS A 43 16.10 0.59 -15.94
C HIS A 43 16.14 1.07 -14.50
N LEU A 44 16.26 2.39 -14.33
CA LEU A 44 15.95 3.03 -13.06
C LEU A 44 14.45 2.87 -12.77
N LEU A 45 14.16 2.66 -11.49
CA LEU A 45 12.80 2.68 -10.96
C LEU A 45 12.66 3.93 -10.10
N GLN A 46 11.83 4.86 -10.53
CA GLN A 46 11.45 5.99 -9.70
C GLN A 46 10.30 5.58 -8.79
N THR A 47 10.42 5.90 -7.51
CA THR A 47 9.43 5.64 -6.47
C THR A 47 8.98 6.96 -5.87
N HIS A 48 7.69 7.05 -5.53
CA HIS A 48 7.14 8.15 -4.75
C HIS A 48 6.03 7.59 -3.87
N CYS A 49 6.23 7.63 -2.56
CA CYS A 49 5.32 6.99 -1.60
C CYS A 49 4.88 8.00 -0.55
N VAL A 50 3.57 8.09 -0.36
CA VAL A 50 2.95 9.09 0.51
C VAL A 50 1.92 8.42 1.44
N SER A 51 1.82 8.95 2.65
CA SER A 51 0.76 8.70 3.61
C SER A 51 -0.05 9.98 3.81
N VAL A 52 -1.07 9.95 4.66
CA VAL A 52 -1.82 11.16 5.05
C VAL A 52 -0.92 12.20 5.74
N ASN A 53 0.08 11.74 6.49
CA ASN A 53 0.91 12.59 7.34
C ASN A 53 2.36 12.71 6.86
N ASP A 54 2.81 11.80 5.99
CA ASP A 54 4.22 11.65 5.62
C ASP A 54 4.38 11.57 4.11
N ASP A 55 5.26 12.40 3.56
CA ASP A 55 5.77 12.24 2.20
C ASP A 55 7.18 11.66 2.29
N LEU A 56 7.39 10.46 1.74
CA LEU A 56 8.70 9.80 1.75
C LEU A 56 9.63 10.34 0.67
N GLY A 57 9.15 11.23 -0.19
CA GLY A 57 9.88 11.83 -1.28
C GLY A 57 10.01 10.92 -2.50
N VAL A 58 10.62 11.48 -3.54
CA VAL A 58 10.91 10.78 -4.79
C VAL A 58 12.30 10.16 -4.72
N HIS A 59 12.42 8.87 -5.05
CA HIS A 59 13.71 8.15 -5.09
C HIS A 59 13.91 7.48 -6.43
N ASP A 60 15.11 7.60 -7.01
CA ASP A 60 15.50 6.85 -8.20
C ASP A 60 16.37 5.65 -7.79
N LEU A 61 15.85 4.44 -7.97
CA LEU A 61 16.50 3.20 -7.60
C LEU A 61 17.16 2.56 -8.82
N ALA A 62 18.47 2.31 -8.76
CA ALA A 62 19.18 1.50 -9.75
C ALA A 62 18.77 0.02 -9.68
N PRO A 63 19.02 -0.79 -10.72
CA PRO A 63 18.73 -2.22 -10.67
C PRO A 63 19.29 -2.89 -9.41
N ARG A 64 18.43 -3.67 -8.73
CA ARG A 64 18.69 -4.34 -7.44
C ARG A 64 18.75 -3.45 -6.20
N GLN A 65 18.56 -2.13 -6.33
CA GLN A 65 18.39 -1.26 -5.16
C GLN A 65 16.96 -1.32 -4.63
N GLU A 66 16.78 -0.88 -3.40
CA GLU A 66 15.48 -0.78 -2.75
C GLU A 66 15.34 0.53 -1.97
N GLN A 67 14.11 1.01 -1.88
CA GLN A 67 13.69 1.98 -0.88
C GLN A 67 13.06 1.22 0.28
N VAL A 68 13.47 1.53 1.51
CA VAL A 68 12.93 0.93 2.73
C VAL A 68 12.55 2.03 3.69
N TRP A 69 11.35 1.93 4.26
CA TRP A 69 10.94 2.76 5.39
C TRP A 69 10.23 1.92 6.43
N ALA A 70 10.18 2.43 7.65
CA ALA A 70 9.58 1.74 8.77
C ALA A 70 8.70 2.68 9.59
N PHE A 71 7.59 2.14 10.07
CA PHE A 71 6.60 2.89 10.83
C PHE A 71 5.88 1.97 11.82
N ARG A 72 5.18 2.58 12.78
CA ARG A 72 4.23 1.87 13.64
C ARG A 72 2.82 2.33 13.27
N ILE A 73 1.88 1.40 13.29
CA ILE A 73 0.47 1.72 13.03
C ILE A 73 -0.04 2.56 14.20
N ASN A 74 -0.79 3.62 13.89
CA ASN A 74 -1.41 4.43 14.94
C ASN A 74 -2.59 3.67 15.58
N ILE A 75 -3.01 4.08 16.79
CA ILE A 75 -4.16 3.49 17.49
C ILE A 75 -5.45 3.60 16.66
N SER A 76 -5.56 4.62 15.80
CA SER A 76 -6.70 4.81 14.92
C SER A 76 -6.71 3.90 13.68
N PHE A 77 -5.72 3.01 13.51
CA PHE A 77 -5.55 2.07 12.39
C PHE A 77 -5.76 2.69 10.99
N ASN A 78 -5.43 3.97 10.81
CA ASN A 78 -5.65 4.68 9.53
C ASN A 78 -4.37 4.85 8.71
N THR A 79 -3.26 4.22 9.12
CA THR A 79 -1.98 4.33 8.44
C THR A 79 -2.05 3.65 7.07
N ARG A 80 -2.10 4.44 5.99
CA ARG A 80 -2.07 3.96 4.60
C ARG A 80 -0.88 4.60 3.89
N PHE A 81 -0.10 3.78 3.18
CA PHE A 81 0.94 4.25 2.27
C PHE A 81 0.54 3.92 0.85
N GLU A 82 0.41 4.95 0.04
CA GLU A 82 0.16 4.82 -1.39
C GLU A 82 1.44 5.16 -2.15
N CYS A 83 1.85 4.26 -3.03
CA CYS A 83 3.07 4.38 -3.81
C CYS A 83 2.76 4.52 -5.30
N THR A 84 3.53 5.37 -5.95
CA THR A 84 3.62 5.48 -7.40
C THR A 84 5.01 5.02 -7.83
N LEU A 85 5.05 3.99 -8.67
CA LEU A 85 6.26 3.46 -9.27
C LEU A 85 6.27 3.78 -10.76
N SER A 86 7.40 4.29 -11.25
CA SER A 86 7.55 4.72 -12.65
C SER A 86 8.90 4.28 -13.21
N TRP A 87 8.89 3.71 -14.41
CA TRP A 87 10.08 3.30 -15.14
C TRP A 87 9.82 3.42 -16.64
N LYS A 88 10.84 3.17 -17.47
CA LYS A 88 10.71 3.26 -18.94
C LYS A 88 9.59 2.38 -19.52
N GLY A 89 9.27 1.27 -18.85
CA GLY A 89 8.24 0.31 -19.27
C GLY A 89 6.82 0.65 -18.81
N GLY A 90 6.66 1.63 -17.91
CA GLY A 90 5.34 2.09 -17.49
C GLY A 90 5.30 2.69 -16.09
N LYS A 91 4.09 3.00 -15.64
CA LYS A 91 3.80 3.63 -14.34
C LYS A 91 2.64 2.92 -13.67
N LYS A 92 2.72 2.72 -12.35
CA LYS A 92 1.63 2.18 -11.55
C LYS A 92 1.51 2.90 -10.21
N ARG A 93 0.27 3.14 -9.80
CA ARG A 93 -0.09 3.62 -8.46
C ARG A 93 -0.84 2.51 -7.73
N PHE A 94 -0.49 2.27 -6.47
CA PHE A 94 -1.10 1.21 -5.65
C PHE A 94 -0.89 1.49 -4.15
N ASP A 95 -1.67 0.80 -3.32
CA ASP A 95 -1.51 0.83 -1.88
C ASP A 95 -0.41 -0.14 -1.45
N ALA A 96 0.74 0.40 -1.07
CA ALA A 96 1.87 -0.38 -0.58
C ALA A 96 1.65 -0.90 0.84
N PHE A 97 0.78 -0.23 1.61
CA PHE A 97 0.34 -0.68 2.92
C PHE A 97 -1.04 -0.12 3.25
N TYR A 98 -1.92 -0.96 3.79
CA TYR A 98 -3.20 -0.58 4.39
C TYR A 98 -3.62 -1.64 5.44
N PRO A 99 -4.15 -1.25 6.60
CA PRO A 99 -4.41 -2.19 7.70
C PRO A 99 -5.78 -2.89 7.62
N TRP A 100 -6.80 -2.28 7.00
CA TRP A 100 -8.17 -2.81 6.98
C TRP A 100 -8.98 -2.20 5.85
N PHE A 101 -9.52 -3.00 4.91
CA PHE A 101 -10.65 -2.52 4.08
C PHE A 101 -11.54 -3.62 3.46
N ASP A 102 -11.13 -4.89 3.39
CA ASP A 102 -11.82 -5.90 2.57
C ASP A 102 -11.99 -7.28 3.23
N GLY A 103 -11.84 -7.38 4.56
CA GLY A 103 -11.91 -8.67 5.27
C GLY A 103 -10.63 -9.51 5.16
N VAL A 104 -9.62 -9.02 4.42
CA VAL A 104 -8.27 -9.55 4.37
C VAL A 104 -7.37 -8.70 5.26
N ASN A 105 -6.69 -9.35 6.21
CA ASN A 105 -5.64 -8.68 6.97
C ASN A 105 -4.40 -8.63 6.08
N PHE A 106 -4.23 -7.51 5.34
CA PHE A 106 -3.08 -7.26 4.46
C PHE A 106 -1.76 -7.60 5.17
N MET A 107 -1.61 -7.19 6.43
CA MET A 107 -0.41 -7.45 7.22
C MET A 107 -0.14 -8.94 7.39
N ARG A 108 -1.19 -9.72 7.68
CA ARG A 108 -1.10 -11.18 7.86
C ARG A 108 -0.77 -11.89 6.56
N GLU A 109 -1.24 -11.40 5.41
CA GLU A 109 -1.15 -12.11 4.13
C GLU A 109 0.01 -11.66 3.25
N HIS A 110 0.50 -10.45 3.46
CA HIS A 110 1.41 -9.77 2.55
C HIS A 110 2.68 -9.23 3.21
N CYS A 111 2.86 -9.52 4.50
CA CYS A 111 4.09 -9.22 5.22
C CYS A 111 4.62 -10.49 5.93
N VAL A 112 5.93 -10.73 5.80
CA VAL A 112 6.63 -11.83 6.47
C VAL A 112 7.39 -11.22 7.64
N ASN A 113 7.05 -11.60 8.88
CA ASN A 113 7.67 -11.03 10.08
C ASN A 113 7.67 -9.49 10.07
N TYR A 114 6.53 -8.87 9.79
CA TYR A 114 6.37 -7.40 9.68
C TYR A 114 7.13 -6.72 8.53
N ASN A 115 7.73 -7.50 7.62
CA ASN A 115 8.38 -6.99 6.42
C ASN A 115 7.50 -7.24 5.19
N CYS A 116 7.06 -6.18 4.52
CA CYS A 116 6.19 -6.24 3.34
C CYS A 116 7.04 -5.92 2.11
N TYR A 117 7.27 -6.92 1.25
CA TYR A 117 8.17 -6.79 0.11
C TYR A 117 7.42 -6.60 -1.20
N TRP A 118 7.60 -5.43 -1.81
CA TRP A 118 7.19 -5.10 -3.16
C TRP A 118 8.39 -5.20 -4.10
N ARG A 119 8.16 -5.70 -5.31
CA ARG A 119 9.18 -5.77 -6.36
C ARG A 119 8.59 -5.36 -7.71
N ALA A 120 9.18 -4.34 -8.33
CA ALA A 120 8.84 -3.98 -9.70
C ALA A 120 9.64 -4.87 -10.68
N GLN A 121 8.96 -5.38 -11.69
CA GLN A 121 9.52 -6.14 -12.81
C GLN A 121 8.96 -5.61 -14.13
N GLU A 122 9.46 -6.14 -15.24
CA GLU A 122 9.14 -5.62 -16.57
C GLU A 122 7.65 -5.80 -16.96
N ASP A 123 7.00 -6.81 -16.39
CA ASP A 123 5.60 -7.19 -16.64
C ASP A 123 4.62 -6.65 -15.58
N GLY A 124 5.12 -6.11 -14.46
CA GLY A 124 4.28 -5.53 -13.42
C GLY A 124 4.92 -5.50 -12.04
N ILE A 125 4.07 -5.33 -11.03
CA ILE A 125 4.45 -5.19 -9.64
C ILE A 125 4.00 -6.42 -8.85
N TYR A 126 4.96 -6.97 -8.13
CA TYR A 126 4.83 -8.18 -7.33
C TYR A 126 4.83 -7.83 -5.84
N LEU A 127 4.06 -8.60 -5.08
CA LEU A 127 4.01 -8.56 -3.62
C LEU A 127 4.32 -9.95 -3.06
N VAL A 128 5.12 -10.00 -2.01
CA VAL A 128 5.34 -11.26 -1.28
C VAL A 128 4.05 -11.76 -0.65
N SER A 129 3.81 -13.07 -0.71
CA SER A 129 2.79 -13.73 0.08
C SER A 129 3.41 -14.30 1.36
N SER A 130 2.78 -14.07 2.50
CA SER A 130 3.22 -14.62 3.78
C SER A 130 3.06 -16.14 3.87
N GLN A 131 2.11 -16.71 3.11
CA GLN A 131 1.79 -18.14 3.14
C GLN A 131 2.90 -19.00 2.56
N ASN A 132 3.42 -18.62 1.38
CA ASN A 132 4.41 -19.40 0.65
C ASN A 132 5.76 -18.68 0.48
N ARG A 133 5.89 -17.45 1.01
CA ARG A 133 7.09 -16.60 0.91
C ARG A 133 7.57 -16.36 -0.52
N ARG A 134 6.64 -16.37 -1.49
CA ARG A 134 6.93 -16.09 -2.90
C ARG A 134 6.30 -14.76 -3.33
N TYR A 135 6.90 -14.15 -4.34
CA TYR A 135 6.35 -13.00 -5.02
C TYR A 135 5.18 -13.43 -5.92
N THR A 136 4.03 -12.78 -5.74
CA THR A 136 2.85 -12.95 -6.57
C THR A 136 2.61 -11.66 -7.35
N LEU A 137 2.34 -11.76 -8.64
CA LEU A 137 1.97 -10.61 -9.47
C LEU A 137 0.66 -10.02 -8.97
N LYS A 138 0.69 -8.77 -8.51
CA LYS A 138 -0.50 -8.05 -8.01
C LYS A 138 -1.02 -7.05 -9.02
N TYR A 139 -0.11 -6.34 -9.67
CA TYR A 139 -0.47 -5.30 -10.63
C TYR A 139 0.28 -5.51 -11.94
N PRO A 140 -0.35 -6.13 -12.95
CA PRO A 140 0.25 -6.22 -14.27
C PRO A 140 0.35 -4.82 -14.90
N ILE A 141 1.38 -4.63 -15.73
CA ILE A 141 1.58 -3.37 -16.45
C ILE A 141 0.71 -3.27 -17.69
N ARG A 142 0.47 -4.40 -18.37
CA ARG A 142 -0.52 -4.54 -19.44
C ARG A 142 -1.73 -5.27 -18.87
N ASP A 143 -2.93 -4.75 -19.09
CA ASP A 143 -4.13 -5.48 -18.72
C ASP A 143 -4.25 -6.73 -19.62
N PRO A 144 -4.19 -7.96 -19.08
CA PRO A 144 -4.33 -9.17 -19.88
C PRO A 144 -5.71 -9.29 -20.53
N LYS A 145 -6.73 -8.58 -20.03
CA LYS A 145 -8.07 -8.54 -20.64
C LYS A 145 -8.16 -7.54 -21.78
N PHE A 146 -7.26 -6.56 -21.84
CA PHE A 146 -7.23 -5.58 -22.91
C PHE A 146 -6.58 -6.21 -24.14
N HIS A 147 -7.43 -6.76 -25.00
CA HIS A 147 -7.08 -7.21 -26.34
C HIS A 147 -7.91 -6.39 -27.34
N ILE A 148 -7.23 -5.81 -28.32
CA ILE A 148 -7.92 -5.22 -29.46
C ILE A 148 -8.33 -6.39 -30.36
N ASP A 149 -9.63 -6.54 -30.63
CA ASP A 149 -10.12 -7.51 -31.61
C ASP A 149 -9.71 -7.06 -33.02
N MET A 150 -8.51 -7.48 -33.42
CA MET A 150 -7.93 -7.16 -34.72
C MET A 150 -8.71 -7.82 -35.87
N ASP A 151 -9.41 -8.92 -35.61
CA ASP A 151 -10.21 -9.61 -36.61
C ASP A 151 -11.51 -8.86 -36.88
N ALA A 152 -12.14 -8.30 -35.85
CA ALA A 152 -13.28 -7.40 -36.02
C ALA A 152 -12.88 -6.06 -36.66
N TYR A 153 -11.73 -5.48 -36.30
CA TYR A 153 -11.19 -4.29 -36.96
C TYR A 153 -10.96 -4.52 -38.46
N LYS A 154 -10.30 -5.63 -38.83
CA LYS A 154 -10.05 -5.97 -40.24
C LYS A 154 -11.35 -6.24 -41.02
N ARG A 155 -12.36 -6.85 -40.39
CA ARG A 155 -13.65 -7.14 -41.02
C ARG A 155 -14.55 -5.91 -41.18
N GLN A 156 -14.57 -5.02 -40.20
CA GLN A 156 -15.55 -3.92 -40.11
C GLN A 156 -14.96 -2.54 -40.44
N GLY A 157 -13.65 -2.45 -40.61
CA GLY A 157 -12.95 -1.22 -40.97
C GLY A 157 -12.71 -0.26 -39.80
N PRO A 158 -12.09 0.90 -40.07
CA PRO A 158 -11.59 1.82 -39.04
C PRO A 158 -12.67 2.40 -38.11
N LEU A 159 -13.94 2.40 -38.56
CA LEU A 159 -15.07 2.87 -37.76
C LEU A 159 -15.38 1.96 -36.56
N TYR A 160 -15.03 0.67 -36.60
CA TYR A 160 -15.34 -0.28 -35.53
C TYR A 160 -14.70 0.07 -34.19
N LEU A 161 -13.45 0.52 -34.20
CA LEU A 161 -12.80 0.99 -32.98
C LEU A 161 -13.49 2.25 -32.45
N SER A 162 -13.80 3.20 -33.33
CA SER A 162 -14.45 4.46 -32.94
C SER A 162 -15.85 4.24 -32.36
N THR A 163 -16.63 3.30 -32.90
CA THR A 163 -17.96 2.97 -32.40
C THR A 163 -17.89 2.21 -31.07
N ASN A 164 -16.96 1.26 -30.92
CA ASN A 164 -16.76 0.59 -29.64
C ASN A 164 -16.29 1.55 -28.54
N PHE A 165 -15.35 2.44 -28.83
CA PHE A 165 -14.95 3.48 -27.89
C PHE A 165 -16.14 4.38 -27.54
N ALA A 166 -16.90 4.86 -28.52
CA ALA A 166 -18.09 5.67 -28.28
C ALA A 166 -19.14 4.94 -27.41
N MET A 167 -19.35 3.65 -27.64
CA MET A 167 -20.26 2.82 -26.85
C MET A 167 -19.76 2.60 -25.41
N ILE A 168 -18.47 2.34 -25.21
CA ILE A 168 -17.86 2.21 -23.87
C ILE A 168 -18.00 3.52 -23.10
N TYR A 169 -17.65 4.66 -23.72
CA TYR A 169 -17.81 5.98 -23.10
C TYR A 169 -19.28 6.28 -22.77
N ALA A 170 -20.22 5.94 -23.65
CA ALA A 170 -21.65 6.11 -23.39
C ALA A 170 -22.14 5.24 -22.22
N LEU A 171 -21.66 4.00 -22.10
CA LEU A 171 -21.99 3.09 -21.01
C LEU A 171 -21.44 3.59 -19.67
N GLU A 172 -20.18 4.05 -19.64
CA GLU A 172 -19.56 4.64 -18.45
C GLU A 172 -20.30 5.91 -18.01
N PHE A 173 -20.61 6.81 -18.95
CA PHE A 173 -21.37 8.02 -18.68
C PHE A 173 -22.78 7.70 -18.15
N SER A 174 -23.47 6.71 -18.73
CA SER A 174 -24.78 6.29 -18.26
C SER A 174 -24.74 5.70 -16.83
N SER A 175 -23.67 4.99 -16.49
CA SER A 175 -23.45 4.40 -15.17
C SER A 175 -23.15 5.49 -14.12
N PHE A 176 -22.35 6.49 -14.49
CA PHE A 176 -22.10 7.68 -13.67
C PHE A 176 -23.39 8.46 -13.40
N MET A 177 -24.22 8.68 -14.42
CA MET A 177 -25.50 9.38 -14.28
C MET A 177 -26.49 8.61 -13.39
N LYS A 178 -26.55 7.28 -13.51
CA LYS A 178 -27.34 6.42 -12.60
C LYS A 178 -26.81 6.47 -11.16
N GLY A 179 -25.49 6.47 -10.96
CA GLY A 179 -24.87 6.62 -9.64
C GLY A 179 -25.20 7.95 -8.98
N LYS A 180 -25.14 9.05 -9.74
CA LYS A 180 -25.50 10.40 -9.25
C LYS A 180 -26.99 10.57 -8.97
N ALA A 181 -27.86 9.87 -9.70
CA ALA A 181 -29.29 9.83 -9.41
C ALA A 181 -29.59 9.04 -8.12
N ARG A 182 -28.91 7.91 -7.90
CA ARG A 182 -29.05 7.11 -6.68
C ARG A 182 -28.56 7.84 -5.43
N ASN A 183 -27.45 8.58 -5.50
CA ASN A 183 -26.94 9.36 -4.37
C ASN A 183 -27.86 10.53 -3.98
N ARG A 184 -28.52 11.18 -4.95
CA ARG A 184 -29.49 12.25 -4.68
C ARG A 184 -30.76 11.77 -3.97
N ASN A 185 -31.11 10.49 -4.11
CA ASN A 185 -32.24 9.90 -3.39
C ASN A 185 -31.88 9.42 -1.97
N ALA A 186 -30.59 9.36 -1.61
CA ALA A 186 -30.13 8.97 -0.27
C ALA A 186 -29.97 10.17 0.68
N ASP A 187 -29.84 11.38 0.15
CA ASP A 187 -29.70 12.64 0.92
C ASP A 187 -31.06 13.26 1.33
N HIS A 188 -32.17 12.59 0.98
CA HIS A 188 -33.54 13.04 1.22
C HIS A 188 -34.35 12.13 2.17
N THR A 189 -33.66 11.27 2.92
CA THR A 189 -34.23 10.44 4.01
C THR A 189 -33.53 10.68 5.32
#